data_AF-A0A6V7IGR1-F1
#
_entry.id   AF-A0A6V7IGR1-F1
#
_cell.length_a   1.000
_cell.length_b   1.000
_cell.length_c   1.000
_cell.angle_alpha   90.00
_cell.angle_beta   90.00
_cell.angle_gamma   90.00
#
_symmetry.space_group_name_H-M   'P 1'
#
loop_
_entity.id
_entity.type
_entity.pdbx_description
1 polymer ?
#
loop_
_entity_poly.entity_id
_entity_poly.type
_entity_poly.pdbx_seq_one_letter_code
_entity_poly.pdbx_strand_id
1 'polypeptide(L)'
;AFTTCSKIQHLHVESALFEEPFLRGMRYLPYLTTLRLNECLDYASAFEDIIYAENLRVLEISNCVRYLQDHHVTAILKNCTKLVELKLSRKYIH
;
A
#
# COMPACT_ATOMS: atom_id res chain seq x y z
N ALA A 1 12.07 14.43 2.35
CA ALA A 1 12.94 13.43 1.70
C ALA A 1 13.09 12.25 2.65
N PHE A 2 12.53 11.08 2.32
CA PHE A 2 12.72 9.87 3.12
C PHE A 2 14.13 9.34 2.88
N THR A 3 15.04 9.59 3.82
CA THR A 3 16.31 8.83 3.89
C THR A 3 15.96 7.38 4.24
N THR A 4 16.59 6.43 3.56
CA THR A 4 16.42 4.97 3.70
C THR A 4 16.08 4.55 5.13
N CYS A 5 14.80 4.27 5.39
CA CYS A 5 14.34 3.89 6.72
C CYS A 5 14.58 2.38 6.89
N SER A 6 15.79 2.04 7.36
CA SER A 6 16.38 0.70 7.27
C SER A 6 15.78 -0.36 8.20
N LYS A 7 14.68 -0.09 8.92
CA LYS A 7 14.07 -1.04 9.88
C LYS A 7 12.54 -1.11 9.87
N ILE A 8 11.85 -0.30 9.07
CA ILE A 8 10.38 -0.31 9.09
C ILE A 8 9.90 -1.63 8.45
N GLN A 9 9.31 -2.48 9.27
CA GLN A 9 8.70 -3.75 8.85
C GLN A 9 7.19 -3.67 8.75
N HIS A 10 6.57 -2.79 9.53
CA HIS A 10 5.12 -2.60 9.56
C HIS A 10 4.82 -1.11 9.43
N LEU A 11 4.02 -0.77 8.43
CA LEU A 11 3.57 0.59 8.17
C LEU A 11 2.04 0.60 8.16
N HIS A 12 1.45 1.47 8.99
CA HIS A 12 0.03 1.75 8.99
C HIS A 12 -0.17 3.21 8.63
N VAL A 13 -0.95 3.46 7.58
CA VAL A 13 -1.33 4.79 7.11
C VAL A 13 -2.83 4.93 7.27
N GLU A 14 -3.25 5.81 8.17
CA GLU A 14 -4.66 6.18 8.43
C GLU A 14 -4.97 7.48 7.68
N SER A 15 -6.16 7.60 7.10
CA SER A 15 -6.69 8.81 6.47
C SER A 15 -5.67 9.51 5.57
N ALA A 16 -5.28 8.82 4.51
CA ALA A 16 -4.28 9.34 3.58
C ALA A 16 -4.91 10.24 2.52
N LEU A 17 -4.72 11.55 2.67
CA LEU A 17 -4.60 12.43 1.52
C LEU A 17 -3.22 12.15 0.91
N PHE A 18 -3.16 11.22 -0.04
CA PHE A 18 -1.92 10.99 -0.79
C PHE A 18 -1.72 12.16 -1.76
N GLU A 19 -1.26 13.29 -1.25
CA GLU A 19 -0.64 14.30 -2.10
C GLU A 19 0.66 13.70 -2.65
N GLU A 20 0.88 13.81 -3.97
CA GLU A 20 2.05 13.24 -4.65
C GLU A 20 3.37 13.62 -3.94
N PRO A 21 4.32 12.69 -3.75
CA PRO A 21 4.19 11.24 -3.77
C PRO A 21 4.59 10.64 -2.42
N PHE A 22 3.64 10.49 -1.51
CA PHE A 22 3.85 9.80 -0.23
C PHE A 22 4.35 8.34 -0.43
N LEU A 23 3.98 7.66 -1.53
CA LEU A 23 4.34 6.26 -1.79
C LEU A 23 5.53 6.04 -2.74
N ARG A 24 6.12 7.08 -3.35
CA ARG A 24 7.48 6.93 -3.93
C ARG A 24 8.50 6.51 -2.88
N GLY A 25 8.16 6.71 -1.60
CA GLY A 25 8.81 6.20 -0.41
C GLY A 25 9.00 4.68 -0.36
N MET A 26 8.17 3.89 -1.05
CA MET A 26 8.15 2.41 -0.93
C MET A 26 9.50 1.78 -1.31
N ARG A 27 10.19 2.34 -2.31
CA ARG A 27 11.55 1.92 -2.71
C ARG A 27 12.60 2.11 -1.60
N TYR A 28 12.32 2.97 -0.61
CA TYR A 28 13.19 3.26 0.52
C TYR A 28 12.83 2.47 1.78
N LEU A 29 11.86 1.54 1.68
CA LEU A 29 11.42 0.65 2.75
C LEU A 29 11.72 -0.82 2.40
N PRO A 30 12.99 -1.21 2.20
CA PRO A 30 13.36 -2.54 1.71
C PRO A 30 12.96 -3.68 2.66
N TYR A 31 12.69 -3.38 3.93
CA TYR A 31 12.31 -4.37 4.95
C TYR A 31 10.81 -4.42 5.24
N LEU A 32 9.99 -3.65 4.50
CA LEU A 32 8.56 -3.61 4.77
C LEU A 32 7.92 -4.97 4.46
N THR A 33 7.27 -5.54 5.48
CA THR A 33 6.56 -6.83 5.38
C THR A 33 5.06 -6.68 5.56
N THR A 34 4.60 -5.60 6.19
CA THR A 34 3.17 -5.30 6.39
C THR A 34 2.88 -3.86 6.01
N LEU A 35 1.93 -3.68 5.11
CA LEU A 35 1.36 -2.37 4.76
C LEU A 35 -0.14 -2.40 5.05
N ARG A 36 -0.60 -1.45 5.87
CA ARG A 36 -2.01 -1.19 6.09
C ARG A 36 -2.35 0.21 5.62
N LEU A 37 -3.30 0.29 4.70
CA LEU A 37 -3.86 1.55 4.20
C LEU A 37 -5.32 1.62 4.64
N ASN A 38 -5.66 2.63 5.42
CA ASN A 38 -7.02 2.88 5.85
C ASN A 38 -7.46 4.27 5.34
N GLU A 39 -8.69 4.36 4.84
CA GLU A 39 -9.33 5.61 4.40
C GLU A 39 -8.49 6.42 3.40
N CYS A 40 -8.38 5.90 2.17
CA CYS A 40 -7.67 6.59 1.10
C CYS A 40 -8.61 7.60 0.45
N LEU A 41 -8.28 8.88 0.54
CA LEU A 41 -9.23 9.94 0.20
C LEU A 41 -9.22 10.29 -1.30
N ASP A 42 -8.10 10.18 -2.01
CA ASP A 42 -8.08 10.58 -3.43
C ASP A 42 -6.84 10.15 -4.26
N TYR A 43 -6.48 8.85 -4.38
CA TYR A 43 -5.32 8.52 -5.22
C TYR A 43 -5.28 7.07 -5.73
N ALA A 44 -5.42 6.91 -7.06
CA ALA A 44 -5.29 5.61 -7.75
C ALA A 44 -3.82 5.19 -7.92
N SER A 45 -2.94 6.11 -8.28
CA SER A 45 -1.50 5.86 -8.48
C SER A 45 -0.75 5.49 -7.20
N ALA A 46 -1.37 5.69 -6.02
CA ALA A 46 -0.87 5.17 -4.75
C ALA A 46 -0.63 3.65 -4.82
N PHE A 47 -1.51 2.93 -5.51
CA PHE A 47 -1.41 1.47 -5.60
C PHE A 47 -0.35 0.99 -6.58
N GLU A 48 0.05 1.83 -7.55
CA GLU A 48 1.12 1.50 -8.49
C GLU A 48 2.47 1.39 -7.78
N ASP A 49 2.74 2.24 -6.80
CA ASP A 49 4.02 2.24 -6.07
C ASP A 49 4.17 1.08 -5.07
N ILE A 50 3.08 0.36 -4.73
CA ILE A 50 3.14 -0.82 -3.84
C ILE A 50 4.01 -1.93 -4.45
N ILE A 51 4.12 -1.98 -5.78
CA ILE A 51 4.94 -2.99 -6.49
C ILE A 51 6.42 -2.93 -6.10
N TYR A 52 6.92 -1.80 -5.57
CA TYR A 52 8.30 -1.65 -5.11
C TYR A 52 8.55 -2.26 -3.73
N ALA A 53 7.52 -2.76 -3.05
CA ALA A 53 7.61 -3.41 -1.75
C ALA A 53 7.93 -4.90 -1.91
N GLU A 54 9.14 -5.22 -2.37
CA GLU A 54 9.54 -6.59 -2.73
C GLU A 54 9.43 -7.62 -1.57
N ASN A 55 9.51 -7.14 -0.32
CA ASN A 55 9.41 -7.98 0.88
C ASN A 55 8.02 -7.98 1.53
N LEU A 56 7.03 -7.35 0.89
CA LEU A 56 5.68 -7.26 1.41
C LEU A 56 5.04 -8.65 1.50
N ARG A 57 4.55 -8.98 2.69
CA ARG A 57 3.88 -10.25 3.00
C ARG A 57 2.39 -10.06 3.28
N VAL A 58 2.03 -8.93 3.87
CA VAL A 58 0.66 -8.61 4.26
C VAL A 58 0.30 -7.24 3.70
N LEU A 59 -0.78 -7.18 2.93
CA LEU A 59 -1.37 -5.94 2.44
C LEU A 59 -2.83 -5.87 2.88
N GLU A 60 -3.15 -4.85 3.66
CA GLU A 60 -4.50 -4.56 4.09
C GLU A 60 -4.93 -3.19 3.54
N ILE A 61 -6.02 -3.17 2.79
CA ILE A 61 -6.59 -1.98 2.18
C ILE A 61 -8.04 -1.87 2.63
N SER A 62 -8.28 -0.91 3.52
CA SER A 62 -9.57 -0.68 4.16
C SER A 62 -10.10 0.68 3.77
N ASN A 63 -11.36 0.73 3.32
CA ASN A 63 -12.03 1.96 2.89
C ASN A 63 -11.29 2.77 1.80
N CYS A 64 -10.46 2.11 0.99
CA CYS A 64 -9.75 2.73 -0.15
C CYS A 64 -10.16 2.15 -1.51
N VAL A 65 -10.95 1.09 -1.51
CA VAL A 65 -11.24 0.29 -2.71
C VAL A 65 -12.15 0.97 -3.73
N ARG A 66 -12.52 2.24 -3.53
CA ARG A 66 -13.11 3.07 -4.59
C ARG A 66 -12.08 3.41 -5.68
N TYR A 67 -10.80 3.50 -5.30
CA TYR A 67 -9.68 3.87 -6.17
C TYR A 67 -8.83 2.65 -6.57
N LEU A 68 -9.01 1.52 -5.89
CA LEU A 68 -8.36 0.26 -6.24
C LEU A 68 -9.09 -0.40 -7.42
N GLN A 69 -8.46 -0.39 -8.60
CA GLN A 69 -8.94 -1.07 -9.79
C GLN A 69 -8.26 -2.44 -9.95
N ASP A 70 -8.85 -3.30 -10.78
CA ASP A 70 -8.35 -4.66 -11.02
C ASP A 70 -6.91 -4.71 -11.52
N HIS A 71 -6.50 -3.71 -12.32
CA HIS A 71 -5.14 -3.64 -12.84
C HIS A 71 -4.11 -3.37 -11.73
N HIS A 72 -4.47 -2.61 -10.69
CA HIS A 72 -3.60 -2.42 -9.52
C HIS A 72 -3.44 -3.72 -8.75
N VAL A 73 -4.53 -4.45 -8.49
CA VAL A 73 -4.49 -5.74 -7.79
C VAL A 73 -3.63 -6.73 -8.57
N THR A 74 -3.82 -6.78 -9.90
CA THR A 74 -3.03 -7.63 -10.79
C THR A 74 -1.53 -7.27 -10.75
N ALA A 75 -1.20 -5.99 -10.76
CA ALA A 75 0.19 -5.52 -10.67
C ALA A 75 0.83 -5.89 -9.33
N ILE A 76 0.11 -5.69 -8.22
CA ILE A 76 0.58 -6.06 -6.88
C ILE A 76 0.82 -7.56 -6.78
N LEU A 77 -0.14 -8.40 -7.19
CA LEU A 77 0.01 -9.86 -7.12
C LEU A 77 1.15 -10.39 -7.99
N LYS A 78 1.45 -9.73 -9.12
CA LYS A 78 2.56 -10.11 -10.00
C LYS A 78 3.94 -9.71 -9.44
N ASN A 79 4.05 -8.54 -8.80
CA ASN A 79 5.34 -8.00 -8.37
C ASN A 79 5.67 -8.33 -6.91
N CYS A 80 4.67 -8.31 -6.02
CA CYS A 80 4.83 -8.65 -4.61
C CYS A 80 4.76 -10.17 -4.41
N THR A 81 5.73 -10.90 -4.95
CA THR A 81 5.75 -12.38 -4.97
C THR A 81 5.80 -13.04 -3.58
N LYS A 82 6.12 -12.29 -2.54
CA LYS A 82 6.12 -12.75 -1.14
C LYS A 82 4.81 -12.48 -0.39
N LEU A 83 3.82 -11.88 -1.07
CA LEU A 83 2.52 -11.58 -0.49
C LEU A 83 1.80 -12.89 -0.16
N VAL A 84 1.49 -13.09 1.12
CA VAL A 84 0.74 -14.25 1.63
C VAL A 84 -0.68 -13.89 2.03
N GLU A 85 -0.94 -12.60 2.25
CA GLU A 85 -2.23 -12.11 2.73
C GLU A 85 -2.58 -10.79 2.06
N LEU A 86 -3.72 -10.77 1.38
CA LEU A 86 -4.35 -9.58 0.81
C LEU A 86 -5.75 -9.44 1.41
N LYS A 87 -5.96 -8.36 2.16
CA LYS A 87 -7.25 -8.02 2.76
C LYS A 87 -7.79 -6.75 2.13
N LEU A 88 -8.95 -6.83 1.53
CA LEU A 88 -9.68 -5.69 0.96
C LEU A 88 -10.99 -5.54 1.71
N SER A 89 -11.25 -4.37 2.28
CA SER A 89 -12.52 -4.11 2.98
C SER A 89 -13.09 -2.72 2.64
N ARG A 90 -14.43 -2.61 2.61
CA ARG A 90 -15.16 -1.34 2.71
C ARG A 90 -15.88 -1.33 4.03
N LYS A 91 -15.69 -0.29 4.84
CA LYS A 91 -16.63 0.00 5.91
C LYS A 91 -17.76 0.83 5.30
N TYR A 92 -18.96 0.25 5.25
CA TYR A 92 -20.17 1.05 5.03
C TYR A 92 -20.38 1.85 6.32
N ILE A 93 -20.06 3.15 6.28
CA ILE A 93 -20.50 4.06 7.33
C ILE A 93 -21.95 4.42 6.95
N HIS A 94 -22.90 3.88 7.72
CA HIS A 94 -24.32 4.19 7.61
C HIS A 94 -24.62 5.65 7.93
#